data_AF-E8MXX4-F1
#
_entry.id   AF-E8MXX4-F1
#
_cell.length_a   1.000
_cell.length_b   1.000
_cell.length_c   1.000
_cell.angle_alpha   90.00
_cell.angle_beta   90.00
_cell.angle_gamma   90.00
#
_symmetry.space_group_name_H-M   'P 1'
#
loop_
_entity.id
_entity.type
_entity.pdbx_description
1 polymer ?
#
loop_
_entity_poly.entity_id
_entity_poly.type
_entity_poly.pdbx_seq_one_letter_code
_entity_poly.pdbx_strand_id
1 'polypeptide(L)'
;MKDTVKWRVYRIEDRSDLEAAMQLYQMKFGERPRRARVSEKAPEELLHLVREIPDLEIEVLRPILPRDVWLTHEEEQTVPQAQLSLFGEVEG
;
A
#
# COMPACT_ATOMS: atom_id res chain seq x y z
N MET A 1 -14.49 3.61 -6.04
CA MET A 1 -13.69 4.39 -5.06
C MET A 1 -12.46 4.90 -5.78
N LYS A 2 -12.22 6.22 -5.79
CA LYS A 2 -10.96 6.76 -6.30
C LYS A 2 -9.98 6.78 -5.13
N ASP A 3 -8.98 5.90 -5.18
CA ASP A 3 -7.76 6.03 -4.38
C ASP A 3 -7.26 7.47 -4.60
N THR A 4 -7.38 8.34 -3.61
CA THR A 4 -6.81 9.70 -3.65
C THR A 4 -5.32 9.68 -3.35
N VAL A 5 -4.81 8.52 -2.93
CA VAL A 5 -3.42 8.26 -2.57
C VAL A 5 -2.58 8.01 -3.82
N LYS A 6 -1.41 8.63 -3.86
CA LYS A 6 -0.41 8.47 -4.91
C LYS A 6 0.51 7.30 -4.59
N TRP A 7 0.27 6.19 -5.26
CA TRP A 7 1.15 5.03 -5.24
C TRP A 7 2.30 5.18 -6.23
N ARG A 8 3.49 4.76 -5.81
CA ARG A 8 4.61 4.56 -6.72
C ARG A 8 4.92 3.08 -6.88
N VAL A 9 4.98 2.65 -8.13
CA VAL A 9 5.27 1.27 -8.48
C VAL A 9 6.76 1.11 -8.76
N TYR A 10 7.34 0.08 -8.18
CA TYR A 10 8.71 -0.36 -8.43
C TYR A 10 8.69 -1.85 -8.69
N ARG A 11 9.47 -2.29 -9.69
CA ARG A 11 9.71 -3.72 -9.93
C ARG A 11 10.89 -4.14 -9.05
N ILE A 12 10.68 -5.16 -8.22
CA ILE A 12 11.66 -5.64 -7.24
C ILE A 12 12.07 -7.06 -7.60
N GLU A 13 13.33 -7.26 -7.94
CA GLU A 13 13.89 -8.59 -8.22
C GLU A 13 14.58 -9.17 -6.99
N ASP A 14 15.31 -8.33 -6.25
CA ASP A 14 16.03 -8.70 -5.03
C ASP A 14 16.00 -7.60 -3.94
N ARG A 15 16.71 -7.85 -2.83
CA ARG A 15 16.79 -6.93 -1.68
C ARG A 15 17.32 -5.55 -2.08
N SER A 16 18.32 -5.51 -2.95
CA SER A 16 18.98 -4.26 -3.37
C SER A 16 18.00 -3.36 -4.11
N ASP A 17 17.12 -3.95 -4.93
CA ASP A 17 16.05 -3.22 -5.62
C ASP A 17 15.05 -2.63 -4.63
N LEU A 18 14.69 -3.38 -3.58
CA LEU A 18 13.77 -2.89 -2.55
C LEU A 18 14.38 -1.70 -1.80
N GLU A 19 15.64 -1.81 -1.39
CA GLU A 19 16.36 -0.72 -0.73
C GLU A 19 16.49 0.51 -1.64
N ALA A 20 16.79 0.31 -2.93
CA ALA A 20 16.85 1.38 -3.92
C ALA A 20 15.47 2.02 -4.12
N ALA A 21 14.39 1.24 -4.20
CA ALA A 21 13.03 1.74 -4.35
C ALA A 21 12.62 2.60 -3.14
N MET A 22 12.94 2.17 -1.91
CA MET A 22 12.69 2.94 -0.70
C MET A 22 13.49 4.26 -0.68
N GLN A 23 14.77 4.22 -1.05
CA GLN A 23 15.60 5.42 -1.15
C GLN A 23 15.07 6.39 -2.21
N LEU A 24 14.73 5.89 -3.40
CA LEU A 24 14.16 6.70 -4.48
C LEU A 24 12.82 7.31 -4.08
N TYR A 25 12.01 6.59 -3.32
CA TYR A 25 10.78 7.12 -2.75
C TYR A 25 11.07 8.27 -1.79
N GLN A 26 11.97 8.05 -0.82
CA GLN A 26 12.35 9.05 0.18
C GLN A 26 12.98 10.30 -0.45
N MET A 27 13.87 10.13 -1.43
CA MET A 27 14.47 11.27 -2.15
C MET A 27 13.42 12.11 -2.88
N LYS A 28 12.35 11.49 -3.37
CA LYS A 28 11.32 12.20 -4.12
C LYS A 28 10.31 12.93 -3.24
N PHE A 29 9.90 12.32 -2.13
CA PHE A 29 8.82 12.84 -1.29
C PHE A 29 9.31 13.44 0.03
N GLY A 30 10.58 13.26 0.38
CA GLY A 30 11.15 13.64 1.68
C GLY A 30 10.77 12.68 2.81
N GLU A 31 9.86 11.74 2.57
CA GLU A 31 9.30 10.82 3.56
C GLU A 31 9.54 9.36 3.17
N ARG A 32 9.71 8.49 4.18
CA ARG A 32 9.79 7.05 3.95
C ARG A 32 8.39 6.49 3.67
N PRO A 33 8.27 5.49 2.78
CA PRO A 33 7.00 4.81 2.59
C PRO A 33 6.61 4.10 3.88
N ARG A 34 5.34 4.21 4.24
CA ARG A 34 4.72 3.58 5.41
C ARG A 34 3.86 2.40 5.03
N ARG A 35 3.45 2.31 3.77
CA ARG A 35 2.64 1.21 3.24
C ARG A 35 3.21 0.67 1.96
N ALA A 36 3.04 -0.63 1.77
CA ALA A 36 3.39 -1.38 0.58
C ALA A 36 2.20 -2.24 0.12
N ARG A 37 1.85 -2.16 -1.16
CA ARG A 37 0.94 -3.11 -1.82
C ARG A 37 1.75 -4.10 -2.64
N VAL A 38 1.52 -5.38 -2.42
CA VAL A 38 2.22 -6.50 -3.08
C VAL A 38 1.22 -7.49 -3.68
N SER A 39 1.64 -8.21 -4.72
CA SER A 39 0.74 -9.16 -5.41
C SER A 39 0.39 -10.35 -4.52
N GLU A 40 -0.83 -10.86 -4.62
CA GLU A 40 -1.18 -12.18 -4.04
C GLU A 40 -0.32 -13.31 -4.63
N LYS A 41 0.21 -13.10 -5.84
CA LYS A 41 1.08 -14.05 -6.54
C LYS A 41 2.55 -13.67 -6.43
N ALA A 42 2.90 -12.77 -5.50
CA ALA A 42 4.28 -12.40 -5.30
C ALA A 42 5.11 -13.61 -4.88
N PRO A 43 6.35 -13.73 -5.38
CA PRO A 43 7.23 -14.81 -4.97
C PRO A 43 7.51 -14.69 -3.45
N GLU A 44 7.62 -15.83 -2.78
CA GLU A 44 7.74 -15.89 -1.32
C GLU A 44 8.95 -15.09 -0.81
N GLU A 45 10.07 -15.14 -1.56
CA GLU A 45 11.27 -14.33 -1.31
C GLU A 45 10.96 -12.83 -1.21
N LEU A 46 10.12 -12.29 -2.11
CA LEU A 46 9.74 -10.88 -2.12
C LEU A 46 8.85 -10.55 -0.93
N LEU A 47 7.90 -11.44 -0.60
CA LEU A 47 7.03 -11.26 0.57
C LEU A 47 7.84 -11.24 1.87
N HIS A 48 8.87 -12.08 1.98
CA HIS A 48 9.79 -12.05 3.12
C HIS A 48 10.56 -10.74 3.18
N LEU A 49 11.15 -10.30 2.06
CA LEU A 49 11.92 -9.05 2.00
C LEU A 49 11.09 -7.83 2.42
N VAL A 50 9.84 -7.72 1.95
CA VAL A 50 8.97 -6.59 2.30
C VAL A 50 8.54 -6.65 3.76
N ARG A 51 8.31 -7.86 4.32
CA ARG A 51 7.96 -8.06 5.74
C ARG A 51 9.11 -7.80 6.71
N GLU A 52 10.35 -7.86 6.25
CA GLU A 52 11.52 -7.52 7.06
C GLU A 52 11.65 -5.99 7.29
N ILE A 53 10.93 -5.16 6.53
CA ILE A 53 11.00 -3.72 6.66
C ILE A 53 10.19 -3.26 7.88
N PRO A 54 10.83 -2.60 8.87
CA PRO A 54 10.13 -2.10 10.04
C PRO A 54 9.18 -0.96 9.66
N ASP A 55 8.05 -0.89 10.37
CA ASP A 55 7.03 0.17 10.22
C ASP A 55 6.41 0.27 8.81
N LEU A 56 6.51 -0.80 8.01
CA LEU A 56 5.88 -0.91 6.69
C LEU A 56 4.63 -1.80 6.75
N GLU A 57 3.46 -1.19 6.59
CA GLU A 57 2.20 -1.92 6.50
C GLU A 57 2.06 -2.57 5.13
N ILE A 58 1.69 -3.86 5.09
CA ILE A 58 1.65 -4.64 3.85
C ILE A 58 0.22 -5.02 3.52
N GLU A 59 -0.23 -4.60 2.35
CA GLU A 59 -1.52 -4.97 1.76
C GLU A 59 -1.29 -5.91 0.57
N VAL A 60 -2.03 -7.01 0.52
CA VAL A 60 -1.94 -7.98 -0.59
C VAL A 60 -3.08 -7.74 -1.57
N LEU A 61 -2.74 -7.55 -2.85
CA LEU A 61 -3.70 -7.24 -3.91
C LEU A 61 -3.66 -8.25 -5.06
N ARG A 62 -4.84 -8.57 -5.61
CA ARG A 62 -4.97 -9.42 -6.80
C ARG A 62 -4.55 -8.77 -8.13
N PRO A 63 -4.90 -7.51 -8.43
CA PRO A 63 -4.70 -6.93 -9.76
C PRO A 63 -3.27 -6.40 -10.04
N ILE A 64 -2.27 -6.73 -9.21
CA ILE A 64 -0.90 -6.23 -9.40
C ILE A 64 0.08 -7.35 -9.77
N LEU A 65 1.13 -6.99 -10.52
CA LEU A 65 2.10 -7.96 -11.04
C LEU A 65 2.92 -8.59 -9.90
N PRO A 66 3.32 -9.87 -10.01
CA PRO A 66 4.02 -10.61 -8.95
C PRO A 66 5.24 -9.91 -8.35
N ARG A 67 6.00 -9.17 -9.16
CA ARG A 67 7.23 -8.48 -8.73
C ARG A 67 7.06 -6.97 -8.53
N ASP A 68 5.85 -6.46 -8.68
CA ASP A 68 5.58 -5.04 -8.47
C ASP A 68 5.27 -4.79 -7.00
N VAL A 69 6.03 -3.88 -6.41
CA VAL A 69 5.78 -3.34 -5.08
C VAL A 69 5.35 -1.88 -5.22
N TRP A 70 4.18 -1.58 -4.69
CA TRP A 70 3.59 -0.26 -4.73
C TRP A 70 3.78 0.40 -3.38
N LEU A 71 4.51 1.53 -3.33
CA LEU A 71 4.86 2.22 -2.10
C LEU A 71 4.09 3.52 -1.94
N THR A 72 3.68 3.83 -0.71
CA THR A 72 3.16 5.15 -0.33
C THR A 72 3.49 5.55 1.11
N HIS A 73 3.60 6.85 1.36
CA HIS A 73 3.63 7.44 2.71
C HIS A 73 2.25 7.98 3.14
N GLU A 74 1.32 8.13 2.21
CA GLU A 74 0.00 8.71 2.49
C GLU A 74 -0.91 7.66 3.14
N GLU A 75 -1.60 8.08 4.19
CA GLU A 75 -2.69 7.33 4.79
C GLU A 75 -3.89 7.34 3.83
N GLU A 76 -4.46 6.16 3.58
CA GLU A 76 -5.74 6.12 2.89
C GLU A 76 -6.75 6.79 3.81
N GLN A 77 -7.31 7.92 3.37
CA GLN A 77 -8.47 8.49 4.03
C GLN A 77 -9.63 7.52 3.79
N THR A 78 -9.71 6.47 4.60
CA THR A 78 -10.96 5.81 4.89
C THR A 78 -11.84 6.88 5.49
N VAL A 79 -12.61 7.57 4.64
CA VAL A 79 -13.84 8.22 5.10
C VAL A 79 -14.54 7.13 5.89
N PRO A 80 -14.68 7.26 7.22
CA PRO A 80 -15.51 6.32 7.95
C PRO A 80 -16.82 6.35 7.18
N GLN A 81 -17.29 5.19 6.70
CA GLN A 81 -18.65 5.11 6.21
C GLN A 81 -19.48 5.60 7.38
N ALA A 82 -19.92 6.86 7.30
CA ALA A 82 -20.89 7.44 8.19
C ALA A 82 -21.98 6.38 8.22
N GLN A 83 -22.14 5.77 9.39
CA GLN A 83 -23.23 4.86 9.67
C GLN A 83 -24.46 5.56 9.10
N LEU A 84 -24.99 4.98 8.02
CA LEU A 84 -26.30 5.33 7.51
C LEU A 84 -27.30 4.87 8.57
N SER A 85 -27.33 5.55 9.72
CA SER A 85 -28.50 5.61 10.58
C SER A 85 -29.49 6.54 9.89
N LEU A 86 -30.01 6.05 8.76
CA LEU A 86 -31.10 6.66 8.02
C LEU A 86 -32.36 5.82 8.21
N PHE A 87 -32.71 5.51 9.45
CA PHE A 87 -34.03 5.00 9.81
C PHE A 87 -34.46 5.61 11.14
N GLY A 88 -34.63 6.94 11.12
CA GLY A 88 -35.52 7.64 12.03
C GLY A 88 -36.80 7.98 11.27
N GLU A 89 -37.93 7.60 11.87
CA GLU A 89 -39.30 8.04 11.59
C GLU A 89 -39.94 7.61 10.26
N VAL A 90 -40.68 6.49 10.33
CA VAL A 90 -42.01 6.42 9.71
C VAL A 90 -43.03 6.24 10.84
N GLU A 91 -44.02 7.11 10.84
CA GLU A 91 -45.15 7.18 11.75
C GLU A 91 -45.95 5.87 11.78
N GLY A 92 -46.48 5.55 12.96
CA GLY A 92 -47.47 4.50 13.20
C GLY A 92 -48.15 4.72 14.54
#